data_AF-A0A1H0S3Y8-F1
#
_entry.id   AF-A0A1H0S3Y8-F1
#
_cell.length_a   1.000
_cell.length_b   1.000
_cell.length_c   1.000
_cell.angle_alpha   90.00
_cell.angle_beta   90.00
_cell.angle_gamma   90.00
#
_symmetry.space_group_name_H-M   'P 1'
#
loop_
_entity.id
_entity.type
_entity.pdbx_description
1 polymer ?
#
loop_
_entity_poly.entity_id
_entity_poly.type
_entity_poly.pdbx_seq_one_letter_code
_entity_poly.pdbx_strand_id
1 'polypeptide(L)' 'MGMDELELKMKRLYNDIKSGEVTKEIAQEATEAMHGIEKMGGEAKEKFGGMMDDMKDGLKKIKNKF' A
#
# COMPACT_ATOMS: atom_id res chain seq x y z
N MET A 1 -8.69 -12.00 -6.42
CA MET A 1 -8.98 -10.61 -6.04
C MET A 1 -9.32 -9.85 -7.30
N GLY A 2 -10.51 -9.23 -7.36
CA GLY A 2 -10.83 -8.28 -8.41
C GLY A 2 -10.13 -6.94 -8.17
N MET A 3 -10.06 -6.09 -9.18
CA MET A 3 -9.49 -4.73 -9.08
C MET A 3 -10.17 -3.88 -7.99
N ASP A 4 -11.48 -4.04 -7.78
CA ASP A 4 -12.24 -3.30 -6.76
C ASP A 4 -11.85 -3.67 -5.33
N GLU A 5 -11.65 -4.96 -5.07
CA GLU A 5 -11.23 -5.46 -3.76
C GLU A 5 -9.80 -5.00 -3.44
N LEU A 6 -8.92 -5.01 -4.44
CA LEU A 6 -7.57 -4.49 -4.34
C LEU A 6 -7.58 -2.97 -4.06
N GLU A 7 -8.46 -2.22 -4.74
CA GLU A 7 -8.59 -0.78 -4.56
C GLU A 7 -9.02 -0.42 -3.13
N LEU A 8 -10.05 -1.10 -2.61
CA LEU A 8 -10.52 -0.91 -1.24
C LEU A 8 -9.41 -1.22 -0.23
N LYS A 9 -8.69 -2.32 -0.42
CA LYS A 9 -7.58 -2.72 0.45
C LYS A 9 -6.45 -1.69 0.42
N MET A 10 -6.03 -1.25 -0.76
CA MET A 10 -5.00 -0.22 -0.94
C MET A 10 -5.40 1.11 -0.30
N LYS A 11 -6.64 1.57 -0.51
CA LYS A 11 -7.16 2.80 0.11
C LYS A 11 -7.13 2.76 1.63
N ARG A 12 -7.55 1.64 2.22
CA ARG A 12 -7.52 1.45 3.67
C ARG A 12 -6.10 1.55 4.20
N LEU A 13 -5.20 0.74 3.65
CA LEU A 13 -3.80 0.70 4.07
C LEU A 13 -3.10 2.05 3.87
N TYR A 14 -3.40 2.75 2.77
CA TYR A 14 -2.88 4.10 2.52
C TYR A 14 -3.29 5.08 3.62
N ASN A 15 -4.56 5.02 4.04
CA ASN A 15 -5.07 5.90 5.07
C ASN A 15 -4.44 5.59 6.44
N ASP A 16 -4.27 4.31 6.78
CA ASP A 16 -3.59 3.89 8.02
C ASP A 16 -2.13 4.38 8.03
N ILE A 17 -1.41 4.23 6.91
CA ILE A 17 -0.03 4.71 6.75
C ILE A 17 0.03 6.24 6.89
N LYS A 18 -0.90 6.96 6.29
CA LYS A 18 -0.97 8.42 6.37
C LYS A 18 -1.34 8.91 7.77
N SER A 19 -2.18 8.17 8.50
CA SER A 19 -2.53 8.44 9.90
C SER A 19 -1.33 8.26 10.84
N GLY A 20 -0.31 7.50 10.40
CA GLY A 20 0.85 7.15 11.22
C GLY A 20 0.60 5.93 12.11
N GLU A 21 -0.55 5.29 11.97
CA GLU A 21 -0.98 4.08 12.69
C GLU A 21 -0.48 2.84 11.95
N VAL A 22 0.83 2.74 11.72
CA VAL A 22 1.41 1.56 11.06
C VAL A 22 1.90 0.57 12.09
N THR A 23 1.17 -0.52 12.21
CA THR A 23 1.63 -1.73 12.88
C THR A 23 2.42 -2.60 11.91
N LYS A 24 3.15 -3.60 12.44
CA LYS A 24 3.82 -4.61 11.60
C LYS A 24 2.85 -5.31 10.65
N GLU A 25 1.63 -5.57 11.11
CA GLU A 25 0.58 -6.20 10.30
C GLU A 25 0.17 -5.32 9.12
N ILE A 26 -0.04 -4.02 9.33
CA ILE A 26 -0.39 -3.08 8.26
C ILE A 26 0.75 -2.93 7.25
N ALA A 27 2.01 -2.92 7.72
CA ALA A 27 3.16 -2.88 6.84
C ALA A 27 3.29 -4.16 5.98
N GLN A 28 3.01 -5.34 6.56
CA GLN A 28 3.00 -6.61 5.83
C GLN A 28 1.85 -6.64 4.82
N GLU A 29 0.63 -6.26 5.21
CA GLU A 29 -0.52 -6.20 4.31
C GLU A 29 -0.31 -5.20 3.15
N ALA A 30 0.28 -4.04 3.43
CA ALA A 30 0.65 -3.08 2.39
C ALA A 30 1.66 -3.68 1.41
N THR A 31 2.68 -4.38 1.92
CA THR A 31 3.68 -5.04 1.07
C THR A 31 3.06 -6.13 0.21
N GLU A 32 2.16 -6.94 0.76
CA GLU A 32 1.44 -7.97 0.00
C GLU A 32 0.51 -7.36 -1.06
N ALA A 33 -0.22 -6.29 -0.72
CA ALA A 33 -1.10 -5.60 -1.66
C ALA A 33 -0.31 -4.99 -2.82
N MET A 34 0.82 -4.32 -2.53
CA MET A 34 1.73 -3.80 -3.54
C MET A 34 2.28 -4.91 -4.43
N HIS A 35 2.75 -6.02 -3.85
CA HIS A 35 3.26 -7.16 -4.62
C HIS A 35 2.16 -7.83 -5.46
N GLY A 36 0.92 -7.84 -4.98
CA GLY A 36 -0.26 -8.26 -5.74
C GLY A 36 -0.49 -7.38 -6.97
N ILE A 37 -0.42 -6.06 -6.82
CA ILE A 37 -0.48 -5.10 -7.94
C ILE A 37 0.64 -5.35 -8.93
N GLU A 38 1.87 -5.58 -8.45
CA GLU A 38 3.01 -5.81 -9.33
C GLU A 38 2.84 -7.06 -10.20
N LYS A 39 2.12 -8.07 -9.70
CA LYS A 39 1.78 -9.29 -10.43
C LYS A 39 0.58 -9.14 -11.37
N MET A 40 -0.34 -8.22 -11.09
CA MET A 40 -1.54 -7.99 -11.92
C MET A 40 -1.24 -7.30 -13.26
N GLY A 41 -0.03 -6.77 -13.46
CA GLY A 41 0.44 -6.22 -14.74
C GLY A 41 0.30 -4.71 -14.87
N GLY A 42 0.39 -4.20 -16.10
CA GLY A 42 0.57 -2.77 -16.42
C GLY A 42 -0.57 -1.88 -15.93
N GLU A 43 -1.83 -2.28 -16.17
CA GLU A 43 -2.99 -1.43 -15.86
C GLU A 43 -3.17 -1.19 -14.35
N ALA A 44 -2.91 -2.22 -13.53
CA ALA A 44 -2.89 -2.08 -12.07
C ALA A 44 -1.68 -1.27 -11.59
N LYS A 45 -0.49 -1.49 -12.16
CA LYS A 45 0.69 -0.68 -11.84
C LYS A 45 0.50 0.80 -12.18
N GLU A 46 -0.11 1.12 -13.30
CA GLU A 46 -0.40 2.51 -13.68
C GLU A 46 -1.43 3.13 -12.74
N LYS A 47 -2.52 2.40 -12.43
CA LYS A 47 -3.58 2.90 -11.55
C LYS A 47 -3.13 3.11 -10.11
N PHE A 48 -2.34 2.18 -9.56
CA PHE A 48 -1.94 2.20 -8.16
C PHE A 48 -0.51 2.70 -7.92
N GLY A 49 0.28 2.93 -8.97
CA GLY A 49 1.70 3.29 -8.88
C GLY A 49 1.97 4.46 -7.94
N GLY A 50 1.21 5.55 -8.08
CA GLY A 50 1.34 6.71 -7.19
C GLY A 50 1.01 6.38 -5.73
N MET A 51 -0.04 5.57 -5.51
CA MET A 51 -0.46 5.17 -4.16
C MET A 51 0.58 4.26 -3.48
N MET A 52 1.20 3.36 -4.24
CA MET A 52 2.29 2.51 -3.75
C MET A 52 3.52 3.33 -3.36
N ASP A 53 3.87 4.35 -4.14
CA ASP A 53 5.03 5.20 -3.86
C ASP A 53 4.83 6.02 -2.58
N ASP A 54 3.66 6.64 -2.42
CA ASP A 54 3.26 7.33 -1.18
C ASP A 54 3.27 6.39 0.03
N MET A 55 2.72 5.17 -0.09
CA MET A 55 2.71 4.19 1.00
C MET A 55 4.14 3.79 1.38
N LYS A 56 5.02 3.57 0.40
CA LYS A 56 6.42 3.26 0.63
C LYS A 56 7.15 4.41 1.34
N ASP A 57 6.85 5.65 0.98
CA ASP A 57 7.39 6.84 1.66
C ASP A 57 6.86 6.98 3.09
N GLY A 58 5.55 6.79 3.29
CA GLY A 58 4.93 6.79 4.62
C GLY A 58 5.49 5.71 5.55
N LEU A 59 5.65 4.49 5.05
CA LEU A 59 6.30 3.39 5.78
C LEU A 59 7.76 3.72 6.15
N LYS A 60 8.53 4.34 5.24
CA LYS A 60 9.90 4.80 5.54
C LYS A 60 9.92 5.88 6.62
N LYS A 61 9.01 6.85 6.57
CA LYS A 61 8.89 7.91 7.57
C LYS A 61 8.57 7.35 8.96
N ILE A 62 7.70 6.34 9.01
CA ILE A 62 7.34 5.69 10.28
C ILE A 62 8.49 4.82 10.79
N LYS A 63 9.19 4.09 9.93
CA LYS A 63 10.42 3.38 10.31
C LYS A 63 11.47 4.32 10.92
N ASN A 64 11.53 5.58 10.48
CA ASN A 64 12.42 6.60 11.04
C ASN A 64 11.94 7.20 12.37
N LYS A 65 10.70 6.91 12.79
CA LYS A 65 10.14 7.32 14.09
C LYS A 65 10.28 6.25 15.18
N PHE A 66 10.61 5.01 14.82
CA PHE A 66 10.93 3.90 15.73
C PHE A 66 12.43 3.68 15.81
#